data_AF-A0A4P2QLK7-F1
#
_entry.id   AF-A0A4P2QLK7-F1
#
_cell.length_a   1.000
_cell.length_b   1.000
_cell.length_c   1.000
_cell.angle_alpha   90.00
_cell.angle_beta   90.00
_cell.angle_gamma   90.00
#
_symmetry.space_group_name_H-M   'P 1'
#
loop_
_entity.id
_entity.type
_entity.pdbx_description
1 polymer ?
#
loop_
_entity_poly.entity_id
_entity_poly.type
_entity_poly.pdbx_seq_one_letter_code
_entity_poly.pdbx_strand_id
1 'polypeptide(L)'
;MTAYLCQSRGASLNTLHDIRGVPHRTNTPAIAGNPNIDPEELLTVKAYSVWPHIHERARVELAKEDSWGGLKGNEQLRPEPNPSKKAFFDQLELMNPALRILAPIRISQAAKDQRIRADFTRTLHHQLAALNGPVNVTYKEYEEVSATHDPVELGFHFGLMDTDLPSLTRWLEERFADVEPEAPTASPR
;
A
#
# COMPACT_ATOMS: atom_id res chain seq x y z
N MET A 1 5.68 13.28 -13.49
CA MET A 1 5.36 13.21 -12.04
C MET A 1 5.13 11.74 -11.71
N THR A 2 6.16 11.03 -11.26
CA THR A 2 6.13 9.58 -11.06
C THR A 2 5.68 9.29 -9.63
N ALA A 3 4.44 8.83 -9.47
CA ALA A 3 3.92 8.43 -8.16
C ALA A 3 4.36 6.98 -7.87
N TYR A 4 5.29 6.82 -6.93
CA TYR A 4 5.53 5.53 -6.28
C TYR A 4 4.39 5.30 -5.28
N LEU A 5 3.37 4.56 -5.70
CA LEU A 5 2.33 4.09 -4.78
C LEU A 5 2.89 2.90 -3.97
N CYS A 6 3.48 3.20 -2.82
CA CYS A 6 3.69 2.20 -1.77
C CYS A 6 2.29 1.83 -1.21
N GLN A 7 1.63 0.88 -1.85
CA GLN A 7 0.31 0.40 -1.43
C GLN A 7 0.44 -0.33 -0.10
N SER A 8 -0.15 0.25 0.93
CA SER A 8 -0.57 -0.51 2.10
C SER A 8 -2.08 -0.61 2.08
N ARG A 9 -2.56 -1.81 1.71
CA ARG A 9 -3.89 -2.41 1.89
C ARG A 9 -5.03 -1.96 0.94
N GLY A 10 -5.39 -2.88 0.05
CA GLY A 10 -6.78 -3.09 -0.37
C GLY A 10 -7.30 -4.35 0.31
N ALA A 11 -8.11 -4.20 1.35
CA ALA A 11 -8.92 -5.29 1.88
C ALA A 11 -10.38 -4.90 1.61
N SER A 12 -11.06 -5.66 0.76
CA SER A 12 -12.50 -5.56 0.57
C SER A 12 -13.21 -5.91 1.88
N LEU A 13 -14.31 -5.21 2.19
CA LEU A 13 -15.22 -5.47 3.31
C LEU A 13 -15.60 -6.95 3.50
N ASN A 14 -15.51 -7.78 2.46
CA ASN A 14 -15.81 -9.22 2.55
C ASN A 14 -14.68 -10.09 3.12
N THR A 15 -13.48 -9.55 3.39
CA THR A 15 -12.32 -10.31 3.90
C THR A 15 -12.08 -10.10 5.41
N LEU A 16 -12.91 -9.29 6.09
CA LEU A 16 -12.76 -8.99 7.52
C LEU A 16 -13.15 -10.16 8.46
N HIS A 17 -13.69 -11.25 7.93
CA HIS A 17 -14.01 -12.46 8.72
C HIS A 17 -12.80 -13.38 9.00
N ASP A 18 -11.61 -13.12 8.43
CA ASP A 18 -10.42 -13.92 8.69
C ASP A 18 -9.18 -13.06 9.00
N ILE A 19 -9.13 -12.54 10.23
CA ILE A 19 -8.02 -11.74 10.79
C ILE A 19 -6.78 -12.63 11.10
N ARG A 20 -6.49 -13.64 10.28
CA ARG A 20 -5.33 -14.53 10.45
C ARG A 20 -4.15 -14.22 9.53
N GLY A 21 -4.31 -13.30 8.58
CA GLY A 21 -3.30 -13.05 7.53
C GLY A 21 -2.90 -11.60 7.31
N VAL A 22 -3.38 -10.66 8.12
CA VAL A 22 -3.05 -9.23 7.97
C VAL A 22 -1.70 -8.96 8.65
N PRO A 23 -0.61 -8.67 7.91
CA PRO A 23 0.66 -8.33 8.54
C PRO A 23 0.46 -7.12 9.45
N HIS A 24 0.98 -7.24 10.67
CA HIS A 24 0.83 -6.44 11.90
C HIS A 24 1.02 -4.90 11.82
N ARG A 25 0.92 -4.25 10.65
CA ARG A 25 1.64 -2.98 10.39
C ARG A 25 0.86 -1.80 9.80
N THR A 26 -0.47 -1.67 9.88
CA THR A 26 -1.13 -0.52 9.19
C THR A 26 -2.38 0.13 9.80
N ASN A 27 -2.71 -0.08 11.08
CA ASN A 27 -3.86 0.64 11.65
C ASN A 27 -3.52 2.11 11.95
N THR A 28 -2.24 2.42 12.14
CA THR A 28 -1.76 3.74 12.58
C THR A 28 -2.05 4.87 11.58
N PRO A 29 -1.92 4.72 10.24
CA PRO A 29 -2.20 5.82 9.32
C PRO A 29 -3.70 6.09 9.18
N ALA A 30 -4.55 5.06 9.33
CA ALA A 30 -6.00 5.25 9.30
C ALA A 30 -6.49 6.03 10.53
N ILE A 31 -5.98 5.71 11.72
CA ILE A 31 -6.29 6.46 12.95
C ILE A 31 -5.75 7.90 12.86
N ALA A 32 -4.50 8.08 12.41
CA ALA A 32 -3.90 9.41 12.27
C ALA A 32 -4.56 10.26 11.17
N GLY A 33 -5.15 9.63 10.14
CA GLY A 33 -5.79 10.29 9.01
C GLY A 33 -7.19 10.83 9.28
N ASN A 34 -7.80 10.49 10.42
CA ASN A 34 -9.14 10.97 10.78
C ASN A 34 -9.16 11.45 12.25
N PRO A 35 -9.24 12.77 12.51
CA PRO A 35 -9.18 13.32 13.87
C PRO A 35 -10.40 12.98 14.72
N ASN A 36 -11.46 12.40 14.15
CA ASN A 36 -12.66 11.95 14.88
C ASN A 36 -12.51 10.55 15.46
N ILE A 37 -11.37 9.87 15.23
CA ILE A 37 -11.09 8.56 15.81
C ILE A 37 -10.36 8.78 17.13
N ASP A 38 -10.99 8.41 18.24
CA ASP A 38 -10.36 8.34 19.55
C ASP A 38 -9.61 6.99 19.70
N PRO A 39 -8.27 6.99 19.80
CA PRO A 39 -7.51 5.76 19.98
C PRO A 39 -7.88 5.00 21.26
N GLU A 40 -8.29 5.68 22.34
CA GLU A 40 -8.65 5.02 23.60
C GLU A 40 -9.96 4.25 23.48
N GLU A 41 -10.91 4.80 22.71
CA GLU A 41 -12.18 4.16 22.37
C GLU A 41 -12.00 3.01 21.37
N LEU A 42 -11.07 3.15 20.42
CA LEU A 42 -10.85 2.17 19.35
C LEU A 42 -10.01 0.96 19.79
N LEU A 43 -8.92 1.20 20.52
CA LEU A 43 -7.88 0.22 20.78
C LEU A 43 -8.16 -0.56 22.07
N THR A 44 -7.71 -1.81 22.11
CA THR A 44 -7.67 -2.56 23.38
C THR A 44 -6.69 -1.87 24.35
N VAL A 45 -6.80 -2.15 25.66
CA VAL A 45 -5.88 -1.61 26.66
C VAL A 45 -4.41 -1.89 26.32
N LYS A 46 -4.10 -3.11 25.84
CA LYS A 46 -2.75 -3.53 25.43
C LYS A 46 -2.26 -2.78 24.20
N ALA A 47 -3.14 -2.50 23.24
CA ALA A 47 -2.77 -1.76 22.03
C ALA A 47 -2.63 -0.26 22.30
N TYR A 48 -3.51 0.29 23.13
CA TYR A 48 -3.44 1.68 23.57
C TYR A 48 -2.16 1.96 24.37
N SER A 49 -1.69 1.03 25.21
CA SER A 49 -0.46 1.24 25.98
C SER A 49 0.80 1.42 25.13
N VAL A 50 0.80 0.91 23.89
CA VAL A 50 1.91 1.11 22.92
C VAL A 50 1.56 2.11 21.81
N TRP A 51 0.40 2.77 21.89
CA TRP A 51 -0.02 3.81 20.95
C TRP A 51 0.99 4.97 20.86
N PRO A 52 1.54 5.51 21.96
CA PRO A 52 2.50 6.62 21.89
C PRO A 52 3.73 6.34 21.02
N HIS A 53 4.14 5.07 20.91
CA HIS A 53 5.31 4.67 20.11
C HIS A 53 5.21 5.14 18.64
N ILE A 54 4.02 5.30 18.08
CA ILE A 54 3.85 5.73 16.68
C ILE A 54 4.40 7.13 16.42
N HIS A 55 4.49 7.97 17.46
CA HIS A 55 4.98 9.33 17.39
C HIS A 55 6.49 9.42 17.67
N GLU A 56 7.06 8.37 18.25
CA GLU A 56 8.41 8.38 18.81
C GLU A 56 9.38 7.46 18.04
N ARG A 57 8.86 6.40 17.40
CA ARG A 57 9.66 5.30 16.86
C ARG A 57 9.56 5.20 15.35
N ALA A 58 10.66 4.80 14.72
CA ALA A 58 10.68 4.50 13.29
C ALA A 58 9.89 3.23 12.97
N ARG A 59 9.52 3.04 11.68
CA ARG A 59 8.73 1.88 11.22
C ARG A 59 9.35 0.52 11.59
N VAL A 60 10.68 0.42 11.57
CA VAL A 60 11.39 -0.82 11.94
C VAL A 60 11.29 -1.09 13.46
N GLU A 61 11.29 -0.04 14.27
CA GLU A 61 11.19 -0.14 15.73
C GLU A 61 9.76 -0.41 16.18
N LEU A 62 8.75 0.11 15.46
CA LEU A 62 7.36 -0.26 15.66
C LEU A 62 7.11 -1.75 15.40
N ALA A 63 7.92 -2.38 14.53
CA ALA A 63 7.79 -3.79 14.21
C ALA A 63 8.42 -4.74 15.24
N LYS A 64 9.06 -4.21 16.30
CA LYS A 64 9.62 -5.02 17.39
C LYS A 64 8.52 -5.55 18.30
N GLU A 65 8.84 -6.64 19.02
CA GLU A 65 7.93 -7.35 19.92
C GLU A 65 7.46 -6.48 21.11
N ASP A 66 8.28 -5.53 21.55
CA ASP A 66 7.96 -4.58 22.62
C ASP A 66 7.03 -3.43 22.16
N SER A 67 6.55 -3.48 20.92
CA SER A 67 5.70 -2.46 20.30
C SER A 67 4.60 -3.13 19.48
N TRP A 68 4.13 -2.47 18.41
CA TRP A 68 3.07 -2.96 17.53
C TRP A 68 3.37 -4.33 16.91
N GLY A 69 4.64 -4.66 16.71
CA GLY A 69 5.08 -5.97 16.23
C GLY A 69 4.70 -7.13 17.15
N GLY A 70 4.56 -6.90 18.45
CA GLY A 70 4.14 -7.91 19.43
C GLY A 70 2.62 -8.08 19.57
N LEU A 71 1.82 -7.27 18.87
CA LEU A 71 0.35 -7.33 18.95
C LEU A 71 -0.23 -8.16 17.82
N LYS A 72 -0.96 -9.22 18.14
CA LYS A 72 -1.75 -9.97 17.13
C LYS A 72 -2.87 -9.09 16.58
N GLY A 73 -3.29 -9.32 15.34
CA GLY A 73 -4.31 -8.49 14.69
C GLY A 73 -5.63 -8.41 15.46
N ASN A 74 -6.05 -9.51 16.08
CA ASN A 74 -7.24 -9.60 16.93
C ASN A 74 -7.06 -9.00 18.33
N GLU A 75 -5.84 -8.60 18.71
CA GLU A 75 -5.55 -7.95 20.00
C GLU A 75 -5.54 -6.41 19.89
N GLN A 76 -5.66 -5.86 18.68
CA GLN A 76 -5.46 -4.42 18.45
C GLN A 76 -6.71 -3.59 18.71
N LEU A 77 -7.87 -4.03 18.21
CA LEU A 77 -9.12 -3.28 18.27
C LEU A 77 -10.04 -3.85 19.35
N ARG A 78 -10.79 -2.99 20.05
CA ARG A 78 -11.85 -3.45 20.95
C ARG A 78 -12.90 -4.25 20.17
N PRO A 79 -13.43 -5.36 20.72
CA PRO A 79 -14.41 -6.17 20.00
C PRO A 79 -15.76 -5.47 19.86
N GLU A 80 -16.17 -4.65 20.83
CA GLU A 80 -17.46 -3.95 20.84
C GLU A 80 -17.55 -2.90 19.71
N PRO A 81 -18.75 -2.66 19.16
CA PRO A 81 -18.97 -1.54 18.26
C PRO A 81 -18.89 -0.20 19.00
N ASN A 82 -18.26 0.80 18.39
CA ASN A 82 -18.21 2.16 18.88
C ASN A 82 -18.04 3.18 17.72
N PRO A 83 -18.36 4.46 17.93
CA PRO A 83 -18.17 5.53 16.94
C PRO A 83 -16.78 5.55 16.29
N SER A 84 -15.70 5.49 17.08
CA SER A 84 -14.33 5.50 16.55
C SER A 84 -14.03 4.28 15.68
N LYS A 85 -14.59 3.10 16.00
CA LYS A 85 -14.47 1.87 15.21
C LYS A 85 -15.18 1.99 13.88
N LYS A 86 -16.38 2.60 13.86
CA LYS A 86 -17.07 2.90 12.60
C LYS A 86 -16.23 3.87 11.76
N ALA A 87 -15.79 4.98 12.35
CA ALA A 87 -14.97 5.99 11.67
C ALA A 87 -13.64 5.41 11.16
N PHE A 88 -13.04 4.48 11.89
CA PHE A 88 -11.85 3.75 11.47
C PHE A 88 -12.08 2.89 10.22
N PHE A 89 -13.16 2.10 10.19
CA PHE A 89 -13.47 1.30 9.00
C PHE A 89 -13.90 2.17 7.81
N ASP A 90 -14.67 3.24 8.04
CA ASP A 90 -14.99 4.23 7.01
C ASP A 90 -13.69 4.84 6.44
N GLN A 91 -12.72 5.17 7.30
CA GLN A 91 -11.43 5.70 6.89
C GLN A 91 -10.59 4.68 6.11
N LEU A 92 -10.61 3.40 6.50
CA LEU A 92 -9.95 2.34 5.73
C LEU A 92 -10.53 2.21 4.31
N GLU A 93 -11.84 2.33 4.16
CA GLU A 93 -12.49 2.35 2.84
C GLU A 93 -12.05 3.57 2.01
N LEU A 94 -11.96 4.75 2.62
CA LEU A 94 -11.46 5.95 1.95
C LEU A 94 -9.97 5.83 1.53
N MET A 95 -9.20 5.04 2.25
CA MET A 95 -7.80 4.75 1.93
C MET A 95 -7.62 3.66 0.87
N ASN A 96 -8.70 3.06 0.36
CA ASN A 96 -8.62 2.03 -0.66
C ASN A 96 -8.00 2.62 -1.96
N PRO A 97 -6.87 2.08 -2.45
CA PRO A 97 -6.20 2.60 -3.65
C PRO A 97 -6.95 2.29 -4.95
N ALA A 98 -8.03 1.52 -4.92
CA ALA A 98 -8.89 1.24 -6.07
C ALA A 98 -9.73 2.48 -6.44
N LEU A 99 -9.09 3.43 -7.11
CA LEU A 99 -9.69 4.70 -7.52
C LEU A 99 -9.90 4.75 -9.04
N ARG A 100 -10.78 5.66 -9.47
CA ARG A 100 -10.87 6.04 -10.87
C ARG A 100 -9.67 6.91 -11.23
N ILE A 101 -8.85 6.46 -12.18
CA ILE A 101 -7.62 7.10 -12.63
C ILE A 101 -7.70 7.23 -14.15
N LEU A 102 -7.54 8.47 -14.65
CA LEU A 102 -7.64 8.76 -16.09
C LEU A 102 -6.38 8.41 -16.87
N ALA A 103 -5.23 8.34 -16.19
CA ALA A 103 -3.97 7.93 -16.79
C ALA A 103 -3.85 6.40 -16.86
N PRO A 104 -3.07 5.84 -17.80
CA PRO A 104 -2.72 4.43 -17.79
C PRO A 104 -2.06 4.03 -16.47
N ILE A 105 -2.43 2.88 -15.94
CA ILE A 105 -1.92 2.33 -14.68
C ILE A 105 -1.01 1.15 -15.00
N ARG A 106 0.15 1.09 -14.33
CA ARG A 106 0.97 -0.11 -14.25
C ARG A 106 1.25 -0.47 -12.80
N ILE A 107 1.13 -1.76 -12.50
CA ILE A 107 1.45 -2.34 -11.20
C ILE A 107 2.50 -3.42 -11.42
N SER A 108 3.63 -3.30 -10.73
CA SER A 108 4.71 -4.28 -10.76
C SER A 108 4.78 -4.98 -9.40
N GLN A 109 4.93 -6.31 -9.40
CA GLN A 109 4.90 -7.13 -8.18
C GLN A 109 5.91 -8.26 -8.26
N ALA A 110 6.67 -8.50 -7.18
CA ALA A 110 7.46 -9.71 -7.04
C ALA A 110 6.58 -10.84 -6.46
N ALA A 111 6.52 -11.99 -7.13
CA ALA A 111 5.63 -13.10 -6.77
C ALA A 111 5.91 -13.65 -5.36
N LYS A 112 7.18 -13.63 -4.95
CA LYS A 112 7.68 -14.16 -3.67
C LYS A 112 7.88 -13.07 -2.60
N ASP A 113 7.35 -11.87 -2.81
CA ASP A 113 7.40 -10.80 -1.81
C ASP A 113 6.56 -11.19 -0.57
N GLN A 114 7.23 -11.32 0.57
CA GLN A 114 6.60 -11.66 1.85
C GLN A 114 6.11 -10.42 2.62
N ARG A 115 6.53 -9.21 2.23
CA ARG A 115 6.11 -7.95 2.85
C ARG A 115 4.80 -7.47 2.26
N ILE A 116 4.66 -7.56 0.93
CA ILE A 116 3.44 -7.25 0.19
C ILE A 116 3.08 -8.48 -0.64
N ARG A 117 2.15 -9.28 -0.13
CA ARG A 117 1.77 -10.53 -0.78
C ARG A 117 1.07 -10.27 -2.11
N ALA A 118 1.47 -11.02 -3.14
CA ALA A 118 0.99 -10.84 -4.52
C ALA A 118 -0.54 -11.06 -4.67
N ASP A 119 -1.18 -11.86 -3.82
CA ASP A 119 -2.63 -12.07 -3.86
C ASP A 119 -3.44 -10.79 -3.58
N PHE A 120 -2.96 -9.93 -2.67
CA PHE A 120 -3.57 -8.62 -2.43
C PHE A 120 -3.38 -7.70 -3.63
N THR A 121 -2.20 -7.71 -4.25
CA THR A 121 -1.92 -6.88 -5.44
C THR A 121 -2.75 -7.31 -6.65
N ARG A 122 -2.95 -8.63 -6.86
CA ARG A 122 -3.86 -9.15 -7.89
C ARG A 122 -5.31 -8.73 -7.64
N THR A 123 -5.76 -8.73 -6.39
CA THR A 123 -7.09 -8.22 -6.02
C THR A 123 -7.25 -6.76 -6.41
N LEU A 124 -6.26 -5.93 -6.09
CA LEU A 124 -6.27 -4.52 -6.48
C LEU A 124 -6.23 -4.33 -8.00
N HIS A 125 -5.42 -5.10 -8.72
CA HIS A 125 -5.40 -5.08 -10.18
C HIS A 125 -6.80 -5.32 -10.75
N HIS A 126 -7.53 -6.33 -10.25
CA HIS A 126 -8.90 -6.59 -10.69
C HIS A 126 -9.87 -5.43 -10.37
N GLN A 127 -9.76 -4.83 -9.18
CA GLN A 127 -10.58 -3.67 -8.82
C GLN A 127 -10.31 -2.47 -9.72
N LEU A 128 -9.03 -2.16 -9.99
CA LEU A 128 -8.64 -1.07 -10.87
C LEU A 128 -9.07 -1.34 -12.32
N ALA A 129 -8.92 -2.57 -12.82
CA ALA A 129 -9.36 -2.95 -14.16
C ALA A 129 -10.89 -2.82 -14.31
N ALA A 130 -11.66 -3.19 -13.28
CA ALA A 130 -13.11 -3.02 -13.28
C ALA A 130 -13.53 -1.54 -13.30
N LEU A 131 -12.81 -0.67 -12.57
CA LEU A 131 -13.12 0.76 -12.48
C LEU A 131 -12.64 1.59 -13.68
N ASN A 132 -11.49 1.22 -14.25
CA ASN A 132 -10.78 2.04 -15.23
C ASN A 132 -10.74 1.43 -16.64
N GLY A 133 -11.28 0.21 -16.79
CA GLY A 133 -11.18 -0.58 -18.00
C GLY A 133 -9.90 -1.42 -18.02
N PRO A 134 -9.99 -2.73 -18.38
CA PRO A 134 -8.86 -3.64 -18.28
C PRO A 134 -7.68 -3.26 -19.19
N VAL A 135 -7.96 -2.61 -20.33
CA VAL A 135 -6.92 -2.13 -21.25
C VAL A 135 -6.03 -1.02 -20.65
N ASN A 136 -6.53 -0.32 -19.62
CA ASN A 136 -5.83 0.79 -18.99
C ASN A 136 -5.00 0.36 -17.78
N VAL A 137 -5.04 -0.92 -17.38
CA VAL A 137 -4.33 -1.42 -16.20
C VAL A 137 -3.42 -2.57 -16.59
N THR A 138 -2.11 -2.33 -16.55
CA THR A 138 -1.08 -3.34 -16.80
C THR A 138 -0.63 -3.94 -15.47
N TYR A 139 -0.69 -5.27 -15.33
CA TYR A 139 -0.10 -5.98 -14.20
C TYR A 139 1.11 -6.79 -14.67
N LYS A 140 2.27 -6.55 -14.04
CA LYS A 140 3.51 -7.25 -14.33
C LYS A 140 4.03 -7.92 -13.08
N GLU A 141 3.98 -9.24 -13.07
CA GLU A 141 4.49 -10.07 -11.98
C GLU A 141 5.85 -10.66 -12.33
N TYR A 142 6.75 -10.71 -11.35
CA TYR A 142 8.13 -11.18 -11.45
C TYR A 142 8.39 -12.35 -10.49
N GLU A 143 8.73 -13.52 -11.03
CA GLU A 143 9.05 -14.71 -10.23
C GLU A 143 10.43 -14.63 -9.55
N GLU A 144 11.35 -13.94 -10.21
CA GLU A 144 12.71 -13.68 -9.74
C GLU A 144 12.97 -12.19 -9.77
N VAL A 145 13.84 -11.73 -8.87
CA VAL A 145 14.29 -10.35 -8.82
C VAL A 145 15.79 -10.27 -8.57
N SER A 146 16.37 -9.11 -8.85
CA SER A 146 17.75 -8.76 -8.53
C SER A 146 18.07 -9.05 -7.06
N ALA A 147 19.28 -9.57 -6.82
CA ALA A 147 19.80 -9.72 -5.48
C ALA A 147 19.93 -8.35 -4.80
N THR A 148 19.66 -8.30 -3.51
CA THR A 148 19.88 -7.10 -2.69
C THR A 148 20.89 -7.41 -1.59
N HIS A 149 21.32 -6.39 -0.86
CA HIS A 149 22.24 -6.55 0.27
C HIS A 149 21.68 -7.44 1.39
N ASP A 150 20.35 -7.50 1.54
CA ASP A 150 19.65 -8.36 2.49
C ASP A 150 18.62 -9.23 1.76
N PRO A 151 19.05 -10.34 1.15
CA PRO A 151 18.20 -11.14 0.28
C PRO A 151 17.10 -11.90 1.04
N VAL A 152 17.26 -12.14 2.34
CA VAL A 152 16.30 -12.93 3.14
C VAL A 152 15.12 -12.09 3.58
N GLU A 153 15.35 -10.90 4.15
CA GLU A 153 14.24 -10.07 4.66
C GLU A 153 13.69 -9.09 3.62
N LEU A 154 14.56 -8.65 2.70
CA LEU A 154 14.32 -7.48 1.86
C LEU A 154 14.46 -7.76 0.35
N GLY A 155 15.00 -8.94 0.00
CA GLY A 155 15.37 -9.35 -1.35
C GLY A 155 14.27 -9.14 -2.39
N PHE A 156 13.14 -9.83 -2.23
CA PHE A 156 12.08 -9.79 -3.23
C PHE A 156 11.41 -8.41 -3.36
N HIS A 157 11.23 -7.72 -2.23
CA HIS A 157 10.55 -6.42 -2.21
C HIS A 157 11.37 -5.32 -2.90
N PHE A 158 12.66 -5.21 -2.58
CA PHE A 158 13.50 -4.15 -3.14
C PHE A 158 14.19 -4.55 -4.45
N GLY A 159 14.53 -5.83 -4.64
CA GLY A 159 15.10 -6.32 -5.89
C GLY A 159 14.19 -6.08 -7.09
N LEU A 160 12.87 -6.00 -6.86
CA LEU A 160 11.87 -5.67 -7.86
C LEU A 160 12.18 -4.33 -8.55
N MET A 161 12.68 -3.33 -7.82
CA MET A 161 12.96 -2.00 -8.39
C MET A 161 13.94 -2.09 -9.55
N ASP A 162 15.08 -2.74 -9.34
CA ASP A 162 16.10 -2.91 -10.37
C ASP A 162 15.65 -3.84 -11.49
N THR A 163 14.86 -4.87 -11.13
CA THR A 163 14.35 -5.87 -12.07
C THR A 163 13.33 -5.28 -13.04
N ASP A 164 12.43 -4.45 -12.54
CA ASP A 164 11.34 -3.86 -13.33
C ASP A 164 11.82 -2.67 -14.15
N LEU A 165 12.87 -1.97 -13.73
CA LEU A 165 13.33 -0.70 -14.33
C LEU A 165 13.38 -0.74 -15.86
N PRO A 166 14.02 -1.71 -16.55
CA PRO A 166 14.05 -1.71 -18.01
C PRO A 166 12.66 -1.86 -18.64
N SER A 167 11.79 -2.66 -18.04
CA SER A 167 10.43 -2.89 -18.55
C SER A 167 9.50 -1.72 -18.25
N LEU A 168 9.68 -1.05 -17.11
CA LEU A 168 8.98 0.17 -16.75
C LEU A 168 9.37 1.32 -17.68
N THR A 169 10.67 1.52 -17.94
CA THR A 169 11.17 2.54 -18.86
C THR A 169 10.54 2.38 -20.24
N ARG A 170 10.55 1.16 -20.81
CA ARG A 170 9.91 0.90 -22.10
C ARG A 170 8.42 1.22 -22.10
N TRP A 171 7.70 0.82 -21.05
CA TRP A 171 6.26 1.07 -20.94
C TRP A 171 5.90 2.56 -20.85
N LEU A 172 6.80 3.35 -20.24
CA LEU A 172 6.71 4.81 -20.24
C LEU A 172 7.02 5.37 -21.62
N GLU A 173 8.12 4.97 -22.25
CA GLU A 173 8.51 5.42 -23.59
C GLU A 173 7.39 5.20 -24.61
N GLU A 174 6.78 4.02 -24.65
CA GLU A 174 5.64 3.68 -25.52
C GLU A 174 4.43 4.60 -25.35
N ARG A 175 4.28 5.25 -24.18
CA ARG A 175 3.15 6.14 -23.87
C ARG A 175 3.47 7.62 -24.05
N PHE A 176 4.75 7.97 -24.13
CA PHE A 176 5.21 9.35 -24.28
C PHE A 176 5.94 9.59 -25.61
N ALA A 177 6.06 8.58 -26.48
CA ALA A 177 6.75 8.66 -27.77
C ALA A 177 6.17 9.71 -28.74
N ASP A 178 4.88 10.06 -28.60
CA ASP A 178 4.18 11.02 -29.47
C ASP A 178 4.11 12.45 -28.92
N VAL A 179 4.82 12.76 -27.82
CA VAL A 179 4.91 14.13 -27.33
C VAL A 179 6.06 14.84 -28.07
N GLU A 180 5.76 15.38 -29.25
CA GLU A 180 6.65 16.32 -29.94
C GLU A 180 7.09 17.43 -28.96
N PRO A 181 8.39 17.73 -28.81
CA PRO A 181 8.82 18.86 -28.01
C PRO A 181 8.25 20.14 -28.62
N GLU A 182 7.47 20.90 -27.84
CA GLU A 182 6.99 22.23 -28.26
C GLU A 182 8.20 23.03 -28.78
N ALA A 183 8.19 23.34 -30.08
CA ALA A 183 9.22 24.16 -30.68
C ALA A 183 9.26 25.51 -29.95
N PRO A 184 10.45 26.03 -29.58
CA PRO A 184 10.55 27.28 -28.85
C PRO A 184 9.88 28.38 -29.67
N THR A 185 8.78 28.94 -29.15
CA THR A 185 8.09 30.08 -29.73
C THR A 185 9.09 31.23 -29.82
N ALA A 186 9.49 31.58 -31.04
CA ALA A 186 10.36 32.71 -31.29
C ALA A 186 9.73 33.98 -30.71
N SER A 187 10.42 34.63 -29.77
CA SER A 187 10.00 35.93 -29.22
C SER A 187 9.85 36.96 -30.34
N PRO A 188 8.74 37.71 -30.39
CA PRO A 188 8.64 38.85 -31.28
C PRO A 188 9.65 39.91 -30.84
N ARG A 189 10.41 40.43 -31.82
CA ARG A 189 11.34 41.55 -31.67
C ARG A 189 10.59 42.87 -31.53
#